data_AF-A0A4Y5X2M7-F1
#
_entry.id   AF-A0A4Y5X2M7-F1
#
_cell.length_a   1.000
_cell.length_b   1.000
_cell.length_c   1.000
_cell.angle_alpha   90.00
_cell.angle_beta   90.00
_cell.angle_gamma   90.00
#
_symmetry.space_group_name_H-M   'P 1'
#
loop_
_entity.id
_entity.type
_entity.pdbx_description
1 polymer ?
#
loop_
_entity_poly.entity_id
_entity_poly.type
_entity_poly.pdbx_seq_one_letter_code
_entity_poly.pdbx_strand_id
1 'polypeptide(L)'
;GVHATDVTNASRTMLMNLETLDWDDELLSFFGIPRQMLPEIRPSSYPEAFGNTRNDGPVGGEVPLTGILGDQQAAMVGQVCLSAGEAKNTYGTGNFLLLNTGENIVRSENGLLTTLCYQFGDTKPVYALEGSIAVTGSAVQWLRDQLGIIPDAAHSEALAREVADNGGVYFVPAFSGLFAPYWRS
;
A
#
# COMPACT_ATOMS: atom_id res chain seq x y z
N GLY A 1 20.53 5.26 -18.09
CA GLY A 1 19.96 5.63 -16.77
C GLY A 1 19.98 4.42 -15.88
N VAL A 2 19.63 4.58 -14.61
CA VAL A 2 19.50 3.46 -13.66
C VAL A 2 18.12 2.80 -13.87
N HIS A 3 18.07 1.48 -14.00
CA HIS A 3 16.82 0.70 -14.03
C HIS A 3 16.66 -0.02 -12.70
N ALA A 4 15.97 0.63 -11.76
CA ALA A 4 15.84 0.17 -10.37
C ALA A 4 14.44 0.40 -9.83
N THR A 5 14.07 -0.39 -8.82
CA THR A 5 12.85 -0.26 -8.03
C THR A 5 13.20 -0.44 -6.56
N ASP A 6 12.33 -0.02 -5.64
CA ASP A 6 12.54 -0.26 -4.23
C ASP A 6 11.88 -1.55 -3.74
N VAL A 7 12.29 -2.01 -2.56
CA VAL A 7 11.74 -3.22 -1.92
C VAL A 7 10.22 -3.16 -1.71
N THR A 8 9.64 -1.97 -1.47
CA THR A 8 8.20 -1.86 -1.24
C THR A 8 7.42 -2.10 -2.53
N ASN A 9 7.78 -1.44 -3.65
CA ASN A 9 7.14 -1.67 -4.94
C ASN A 9 7.39 -3.08 -5.46
N ALA A 10 8.62 -3.60 -5.34
CA ALA A 10 8.95 -4.97 -5.75
C ALA A 10 8.08 -6.01 -5.01
N SER A 11 7.82 -5.81 -3.72
CA SER A 11 6.98 -6.73 -2.92
C SER A 11 5.52 -6.81 -3.37
N ARG A 12 5.06 -5.86 -4.21
CA ARG A 12 3.69 -5.82 -4.77
C ARG A 12 3.55 -6.48 -6.13
N THR A 13 4.65 -6.96 -6.71
CA THR A 13 4.66 -7.59 -8.04
C THR A 13 4.25 -9.06 -8.01
N MET A 14 4.23 -9.69 -6.83
CA MET A 14 4.13 -11.14 -6.65
C MET A 14 5.35 -11.93 -7.16
N LEU A 15 6.44 -11.25 -7.58
CA LEU A 15 7.64 -11.89 -8.14
C LEU A 15 8.86 -11.79 -7.23
N MET A 16 8.80 -10.98 -6.18
CA MET A 16 9.89 -10.80 -5.21
C MET A 16 9.72 -11.76 -4.04
N ASN A 17 10.80 -12.41 -3.64
CA ASN A 17 10.86 -13.19 -2.42
C ASN A 17 11.09 -12.27 -1.20
N LEU A 18 10.21 -12.34 -0.21
CA LEU A 18 10.24 -11.43 0.96
C LEU A 18 11.39 -11.71 1.93
N GLU A 19 12.00 -12.90 1.88
CA GLU A 19 13.10 -13.29 2.77
C GLU A 19 14.46 -12.90 2.19
N THR A 20 14.65 -13.11 0.89
CA THR A 20 15.93 -12.79 0.22
C THR A 20 15.99 -11.36 -0.31
N LEU A 21 14.83 -10.71 -0.45
CA LEU A 21 14.64 -9.42 -1.11
C LEU A 21 15.10 -9.38 -2.57
N ASP A 22 15.07 -10.52 -3.24
CA ASP A 22 15.42 -10.66 -4.65
C ASP A 22 14.24 -11.22 -5.46
N TRP A 23 14.30 -11.08 -6.78
CA TRP A 23 13.37 -11.74 -7.69
C TRP A 23 13.47 -13.26 -7.55
N ASP A 24 12.31 -13.91 -7.44
CA ASP A 24 12.18 -15.33 -7.21
C ASP A 24 12.22 -16.12 -8.52
N ASP A 25 13.30 -16.87 -8.76
CA ASP A 25 13.52 -17.55 -10.04
C ASP A 25 12.46 -18.63 -10.35
N GLU A 26 11.83 -19.23 -9.33
CA GLU A 26 10.75 -20.20 -9.52
C GLU A 26 9.50 -19.49 -10.06
N LEU A 27 9.11 -18.37 -9.46
CA LEU A 27 7.98 -17.57 -9.92
C LEU A 27 8.25 -16.97 -11.30
N LEU A 28 9.46 -16.48 -11.56
CA LEU A 28 9.85 -15.98 -12.89
C LEU A 28 9.75 -17.07 -13.95
N SER A 29 10.24 -18.28 -13.66
CA SER A 29 10.12 -19.42 -14.56
C SER A 29 8.67 -19.83 -14.79
N PHE A 30 7.84 -19.83 -13.74
CA PHE A 30 6.43 -20.20 -13.82
C PHE A 30 5.64 -19.27 -14.74
N PHE A 31 5.87 -17.96 -14.65
CA PHE A 31 5.21 -16.96 -15.50
C PHE A 31 5.92 -16.74 -16.86
N GLY A 32 7.07 -17.38 -17.09
CA GLY A 32 7.86 -17.21 -18.32
C GLY A 32 8.47 -15.81 -18.46
N ILE A 33 8.86 -15.18 -17.36
CA ILE A 33 9.39 -13.81 -17.32
C ILE A 33 10.93 -13.84 -17.33
N PRO A 34 11.61 -13.28 -18.35
CA PRO A 34 13.06 -13.18 -18.37
C PRO A 34 13.56 -12.21 -17.29
N ARG A 35 14.41 -12.69 -16.37
CA ARG A 35 14.98 -11.90 -15.26
C ARG A 35 15.65 -10.59 -15.69
N GLN A 36 16.31 -10.59 -16.85
CA GLN A 36 16.98 -9.41 -17.41
C GLN A 36 16.06 -8.22 -17.73
N MET A 37 14.73 -8.44 -17.76
CA MET A 37 13.76 -7.35 -17.94
C MET A 37 13.48 -6.59 -16.63
N LEU A 38 13.76 -7.22 -15.49
CA LEU A 38 13.40 -6.71 -14.18
C LEU A 38 14.42 -5.66 -13.70
N PRO A 39 13.96 -4.60 -13.02
CA PRO A 39 14.85 -3.64 -12.40
C PRO A 39 15.65 -4.26 -11.25
N GLU A 40 16.78 -3.65 -10.93
CA GLU A 40 17.50 -3.97 -9.69
C GLU A 40 16.66 -3.52 -8.48
N ILE A 41 16.48 -4.40 -7.48
CA ILE A 41 15.79 -4.07 -6.23
C ILE A 41 16.78 -3.38 -5.30
N ARG A 42 16.41 -2.21 -4.78
CA ARG A 42 17.26 -1.40 -3.89
C ARG A 42 16.51 -0.97 -2.62
N PRO A 43 17.22 -0.55 -1.56
CA PRO A 43 16.57 0.02 -0.37
C PRO A 43 15.70 1.23 -0.72
N SER A 44 14.60 1.40 0.02
CA SER A 44 13.65 2.50 -0.16
C SER A 44 14.25 3.89 0.01
N SER A 45 15.31 4.02 0.81
CA SER A 45 16.07 5.28 0.90
C SER A 45 17.56 5.01 1.04
N TYR A 46 18.37 5.50 0.09
CA TYR A 46 19.83 5.42 0.13
C TYR A 46 20.45 6.49 -0.80
N PRO A 47 21.57 7.14 -0.43
CA PRO A 47 22.13 8.26 -1.20
C PRO A 47 22.42 7.96 -2.66
N GLU A 48 22.80 6.73 -3.01
CA GLU A 48 23.17 6.33 -4.37
C GLU A 48 22.19 5.32 -5.00
N ALA A 49 21.00 5.15 -4.41
CA ALA A 49 20.07 4.11 -4.84
C ALA A 49 19.46 4.33 -6.23
N PHE A 50 19.21 5.56 -6.71
CA PHE A 50 18.47 5.72 -7.97
C PHE A 50 19.14 6.66 -8.98
N GLY A 51 20.40 7.04 -8.72
CA GLY A 51 21.18 7.91 -9.60
C GLY A 51 20.75 9.37 -9.53
N ASN A 52 21.12 10.16 -10.55
CA ASN A 52 20.83 11.59 -10.61
C ASN A 52 19.90 11.92 -11.78
N THR A 53 19.12 12.99 -11.64
CA THR A 53 18.45 13.62 -12.79
C THR A 53 19.48 14.10 -13.81
N ARG A 54 19.08 14.20 -15.08
CA ARG A 54 19.97 14.75 -16.11
C ARG A 54 20.13 16.25 -15.92
N ASN A 55 21.35 16.75 -16.16
CA ASN A 55 21.66 18.19 -16.13
C ASN A 55 20.78 19.01 -17.09
N ASP A 56 20.49 18.47 -18.28
CA ASP A 56 19.61 19.06 -19.30
C ASP A 56 18.13 18.66 -19.11
N GLY A 57 17.78 18.10 -17.96
CA GLY A 57 16.44 17.66 -17.62
C GLY A 57 15.52 18.79 -17.12
N PRO A 58 14.26 18.46 -16.75
CA PRO A 58 13.25 19.45 -16.35
C PRO A 58 13.60 20.23 -15.08
N VAL A 59 14.49 19.69 -14.24
CA VAL A 59 15.00 20.34 -13.03
C VAL A 59 16.22 21.25 -13.30
N GLY A 60 16.78 21.25 -14.51
CA GLY A 60 17.88 22.14 -14.91
C GLY A 60 19.19 21.91 -14.15
N GLY A 61 19.44 20.67 -13.70
CA GLY A 61 20.63 20.29 -12.94
C GLY A 61 20.62 18.83 -12.54
N GLU A 62 21.75 18.36 -11.99
CA GLU A 62 21.85 17.02 -11.42
C GLU A 62 21.38 17.03 -9.97
N VAL A 63 20.23 16.41 -9.72
CA VAL A 63 19.63 16.22 -8.40
C VAL A 63 19.65 14.72 -8.09
N PRO A 64 20.18 14.31 -6.93
CA PRO A 64 20.21 12.89 -6.57
C PRO A 64 18.80 12.39 -6.26
N LEU A 65 18.48 11.21 -6.80
CA LEU A 65 17.26 10.46 -6.53
C LEU A 65 17.59 9.42 -5.45
N THR A 66 17.16 9.70 -4.22
CA THR A 66 17.60 8.96 -3.02
C THR A 66 16.48 8.21 -2.31
N GLY A 67 15.24 8.29 -2.80
CA GLY A 67 14.09 7.67 -2.16
C GLY A 67 12.99 7.27 -3.13
N ILE A 68 12.52 6.03 -2.99
CA ILE A 68 11.34 5.48 -3.68
C ILE A 68 10.58 4.62 -2.67
N LEU A 69 9.28 4.83 -2.57
CA LEU A 69 8.37 4.00 -1.76
C LEU A 69 7.03 3.88 -2.50
N GLY A 70 6.37 2.74 -2.36
CA GLY A 70 4.95 2.59 -2.71
C GLY A 70 4.11 3.58 -1.90
N ASP A 71 2.98 4.03 -2.43
CA ASP A 71 2.17 5.11 -1.83
C ASP A 71 1.72 4.83 -0.39
N GLN A 72 1.23 3.62 -0.10
CA GLN A 72 0.75 3.23 1.23
C GLN A 72 1.91 3.10 2.23
N GLN A 73 3.07 2.63 1.78
CA GLN A 73 4.31 2.54 2.54
C GLN A 73 4.93 3.93 2.78
N ALA A 74 4.91 4.81 1.78
CA ALA A 74 5.30 6.20 1.92
C ALA A 74 4.42 6.91 2.96
N ALA A 75 3.11 6.62 2.97
CA ALA A 75 2.20 7.14 3.98
C ALA A 75 2.53 6.62 5.40
N MET A 76 2.98 5.37 5.57
CA MET A 76 3.48 4.86 6.86
C MET A 76 4.66 5.70 7.35
N VAL A 77 5.64 5.96 6.47
CA VAL A 77 6.82 6.78 6.81
C VAL A 77 6.42 8.21 7.12
N GLY A 78 5.53 8.81 6.31
CA GLY A 78 5.04 10.17 6.52
C GLY A 78 4.23 10.35 7.80
N GLN A 79 3.58 9.29 8.29
CA GLN A 79 2.88 9.25 9.58
C GLN A 79 3.80 8.87 10.75
N VAL A 80 5.09 8.67 10.50
CA VAL A 80 6.10 8.26 11.49
C VAL A 80 5.75 6.90 12.14
N CYS A 81 5.10 6.01 11.39
CA CYS A 81 4.84 4.62 11.80
C CYS A 81 6.11 3.75 11.67
N LEU A 82 7.15 4.12 12.40
CA LEU A 82 8.50 3.56 12.30
C LEU A 82 8.77 2.41 13.28
N SER A 83 7.88 2.19 14.23
CA SER A 83 7.99 1.15 15.26
C SER A 83 7.00 0.01 15.03
N ALA A 84 7.39 -1.21 15.38
CA ALA A 84 6.50 -2.36 15.33
C ALA A 84 5.25 -2.12 16.19
N GLY A 85 4.08 -2.48 15.66
CA GLY A 85 2.79 -2.23 16.30
C GLY A 85 2.13 -0.92 15.89
N GLU A 86 2.85 0.01 15.28
CA GLU A 86 2.26 1.23 14.73
C GLU A 86 1.54 0.92 13.42
N ALA A 87 0.36 1.51 13.26
CA ALA A 87 -0.49 1.30 12.11
C ALA A 87 -1.01 2.61 11.56
N LYS A 88 -1.27 2.63 10.26
CA LYS A 88 -2.00 3.71 9.61
C LYS A 88 -3.18 3.12 8.86
N ASN A 89 -4.26 3.89 8.78
CA ASN A 89 -5.37 3.59 7.90
C ASN A 89 -5.67 4.79 7.00
N THR A 90 -5.65 4.59 5.69
CA THR A 90 -5.93 5.64 4.71
C THR A 90 -7.39 5.54 4.28
N TYR A 91 -8.19 6.57 4.59
CA TYR A 91 -9.60 6.63 4.23
C TYR A 91 -9.79 7.30 2.87
N GLY A 92 -10.28 6.55 1.88
CA GLY A 92 -10.67 7.05 0.57
C GLY A 92 -11.86 6.27 0.00
N THR A 93 -11.91 6.12 -1.33
CA THR A 93 -12.90 5.27 -2.01
C THR A 93 -12.94 3.86 -1.41
N GLY A 94 -11.75 3.27 -1.21
CA GLY A 94 -11.51 2.14 -0.31
C GLY A 94 -10.65 2.54 0.89
N ASN A 95 -10.37 1.61 1.77
CA ASN A 95 -9.45 1.77 2.89
C ASN A 95 -8.26 0.81 2.78
N PHE A 96 -7.09 1.29 3.16
CA PHE A 96 -5.87 0.49 3.26
C PHE A 96 -5.27 0.66 4.64
N LEU A 97 -5.33 -0.42 5.43
CA LEU A 97 -4.76 -0.50 6.74
C LEU A 97 -3.43 -1.24 6.67
N LEU A 98 -2.36 -0.58 7.10
CA LEU A 98 -1.03 -1.18 7.20
C LEU A 98 -0.60 -1.16 8.67
N LEU A 99 -0.05 -2.28 9.12
CA LEU A 99 0.53 -2.46 10.46
C LEU A 99 2.00 -2.81 10.30
N ASN A 100 2.88 -2.01 10.90
CA ASN A 100 4.31 -2.27 10.96
C ASN A 100 4.59 -3.50 11.84
N THR A 101 5.25 -4.52 11.30
CA THR A 101 5.61 -5.76 12.03
C THR A 101 7.08 -5.83 12.40
N GLY A 102 7.82 -4.73 12.23
CA GLY A 102 9.26 -4.65 12.44
C GLY A 102 10.02 -5.53 11.47
N GLU A 103 11.11 -6.14 11.93
CA GLU A 103 11.96 -7.04 11.14
C GLU A 103 11.36 -8.43 10.94
N ASN A 104 10.15 -8.69 11.48
CA ASN A 104 9.52 -10.00 11.41
C ASN A 104 8.56 -10.10 10.23
N ILE A 105 8.74 -11.14 9.41
CA ILE A 105 7.78 -11.52 8.37
C ILE A 105 6.61 -12.25 9.05
N VAL A 106 5.48 -11.56 9.21
CA VAL A 106 4.27 -12.17 9.78
C VAL A 106 3.37 -12.64 8.65
N ARG A 107 3.24 -13.96 8.48
CA ARG A 107 2.30 -14.57 7.52
C ARG A 107 0.89 -14.62 8.13
N SER A 108 -0.09 -14.04 7.44
CA SER A 108 -1.46 -13.99 7.95
C SER A 108 -2.19 -15.33 7.79
N GLU A 109 -2.87 -15.77 8.84
CA GLU A 109 -3.85 -16.87 8.80
C GLU A 109 -5.28 -16.37 8.51
N ASN A 110 -5.47 -15.05 8.39
CA ASN A 110 -6.78 -14.40 8.25
C ASN A 110 -6.92 -13.65 6.91
N GLY A 111 -6.12 -14.05 5.90
CA GLY A 111 -6.19 -13.47 4.56
C GLY A 111 -5.66 -12.03 4.44
N LEU A 112 -4.84 -11.55 5.38
CA LEU A 112 -4.10 -10.29 5.18
C LEU A 112 -2.86 -10.54 4.32
N LEU A 113 -2.40 -9.49 3.63
CA LEU A 113 -1.17 -9.54 2.86
C LEU A 113 0.03 -9.29 3.78
N THR A 114 1.09 -10.08 3.61
CA THR A 114 2.42 -9.77 4.17
C THR A 114 3.23 -9.06 3.10
N THR A 115 3.79 -7.89 3.41
CA THR A 115 4.47 -7.03 2.43
C THR A 115 5.70 -6.35 3.05
N LEU A 116 6.56 -5.75 2.23
CA LEU A 116 7.59 -4.84 2.75
C LEU A 116 6.96 -3.50 3.14
N CYS A 117 7.38 -2.96 4.29
CA CYS A 117 7.01 -1.64 4.77
C CYS A 117 8.02 -0.58 4.29
N TYR A 118 9.32 -0.81 4.47
CA TYR A 118 10.42 0.02 3.94
C TYR A 118 11.78 -0.64 4.25
N GLN A 119 12.84 -0.15 3.62
CA GLN A 119 14.22 -0.40 4.02
C GLN A 119 15.05 0.88 3.90
N PHE A 120 15.74 1.28 4.97
CA PHE A 120 16.53 2.52 4.98
C PHE A 120 18.02 2.20 5.00
N GLY A 121 18.69 2.51 3.89
CA GLY A 121 20.08 2.18 3.63
C GLY A 121 20.40 0.73 3.95
N ASP A 122 21.45 0.54 4.76
CA ASP A 122 21.95 -0.79 5.12
C ASP A 122 21.23 -1.40 6.35
N THR A 123 20.16 -0.76 6.83
CA THR A 123 19.35 -1.34 7.91
C THR A 123 18.55 -2.54 7.42
N LYS A 124 18.14 -3.39 8.36
CA LYS A 124 17.30 -4.54 8.05
C LYS A 124 15.94 -4.08 7.48
N PRO A 125 15.35 -4.86 6.57
CA PRO A 125 14.02 -4.57 6.06
C PRO A 125 12.99 -4.57 7.18
N VAL A 126 12.03 -3.65 7.08
CA VAL A 126 10.84 -3.63 7.92
C VAL A 126 9.65 -4.12 7.09
N TYR A 127 8.84 -4.98 7.69
CA TYR A 127 7.68 -5.59 7.06
C TYR A 127 6.37 -5.01 7.59
N ALA A 128 5.29 -5.28 6.87
CA ALA A 128 3.96 -4.91 7.28
C ALA A 128 2.95 -6.02 6.99
N LEU A 129 1.88 -6.04 7.80
CA LEU A 129 0.61 -6.64 7.42
C LEU A 129 -0.28 -5.58 6.78
N GLU A 130 -0.94 -5.94 5.69
CA GLU A 130 -1.84 -5.07 4.97
C GLU A 130 -3.22 -5.70 4.80
N GLY A 131 -4.25 -4.94 5.17
CA GLY A 131 -5.65 -5.23 4.87
C GLY A 131 -6.22 -4.16 3.95
N SER A 132 -6.87 -4.60 2.87
CA SER A 132 -7.57 -3.73 1.95
C SER A 132 -9.08 -3.92 2.06
N ILE A 133 -9.81 -2.80 2.12
CA ILE A 133 -11.27 -2.75 2.17
C ILE A 133 -11.71 -1.98 0.92
N ALA A 134 -12.30 -2.66 -0.04
CA ALA A 134 -12.58 -2.05 -1.35
C ALA A 134 -13.66 -0.96 -1.32
N VAL A 135 -14.64 -1.07 -0.41
CA VAL A 135 -15.81 -0.19 -0.40
C VAL A 135 -15.94 0.49 0.95
N THR A 136 -15.57 1.77 0.99
CA THR A 136 -15.74 2.65 2.15
C THR A 136 -16.34 3.99 1.75
N GLY A 137 -15.54 4.89 1.16
CA GLY A 137 -16.01 6.18 0.69
C GLY A 137 -16.96 6.05 -0.51
N SER A 138 -16.76 5.02 -1.33
CA SER A 138 -17.69 4.68 -2.42
C SER A 138 -19.08 4.29 -1.92
N ALA A 139 -19.22 3.80 -0.69
CA ALA A 139 -20.54 3.57 -0.10
C ALA A 139 -21.30 4.88 0.09
N VAL A 140 -20.63 5.91 0.61
CA VAL A 140 -21.22 7.24 0.77
C VAL A 140 -21.52 7.88 -0.59
N GLN A 141 -20.62 7.72 -1.57
CA GLN A 141 -20.87 8.18 -2.94
C GLN A 141 -22.09 7.47 -3.56
N TRP A 142 -22.27 6.17 -3.30
CA TRP A 142 -23.43 5.42 -3.78
C TRP A 142 -24.75 5.94 -3.17
N LEU A 143 -24.78 6.29 -1.88
CA LEU A 143 -25.95 6.92 -1.25
C LEU A 143 -26.32 8.25 -1.93
N ARG A 144 -25.31 9.04 -2.33
CA ARG A 144 -25.50 10.31 -3.05
C ARG A 144 -25.97 10.09 -4.48
N ASP A 145 -25.22 9.32 -5.26
CA ASP A 145 -25.36 9.29 -6.72
C ASP A 145 -26.43 8.31 -7.19
N GLN A 146 -26.63 7.20 -6.47
CA GLN A 146 -27.56 6.14 -6.88
C GLN A 146 -28.89 6.22 -6.13
N LEU A 147 -28.85 6.42 -4.81
CA LEU A 147 -30.07 6.57 -4.03
C LEU A 147 -30.58 8.02 -3.98
N GLY A 148 -29.72 9.02 -4.17
CA GLY A 148 -30.12 10.43 -4.10
C GLY A 148 -30.57 10.89 -2.73
N ILE A 149 -30.25 10.15 -1.66
CA ILE A 149 -30.76 10.42 -0.30
C ILE A 149 -29.92 11.41 0.48
N ILE A 150 -28.70 11.68 0.02
CA ILE A 150 -27.83 12.75 0.54
C ILE A 150 -27.37 13.63 -0.61
N PRO A 151 -27.26 14.96 -0.40
CA PRO A 151 -26.83 15.88 -1.46
C PRO A 151 -25.32 15.83 -1.73
N ASP A 152 -24.52 15.57 -0.69
CA ASP A 152 -23.08 15.39 -0.79
C ASP A 152 -22.55 14.48 0.33
N ALA A 153 -21.25 14.16 0.29
CA ALA A 153 -20.63 13.28 1.27
C ALA A 153 -20.57 13.89 2.68
N ALA A 154 -20.44 15.21 2.81
CA ALA A 154 -20.34 15.88 4.12
C ALA A 154 -21.68 15.82 4.89
N HIS A 155 -22.81 15.87 4.17
CA HIS A 155 -24.13 15.72 4.78
C HIS A 155 -24.36 14.35 5.45
N SER A 156 -23.61 13.31 5.07
CA SER A 156 -23.70 12.01 5.76
C SER A 156 -23.32 12.11 7.23
N GLU A 157 -22.33 12.94 7.58
CA GLU A 157 -21.92 13.17 8.97
C GLU A 157 -22.99 13.95 9.74
N ALA A 158 -23.56 15.00 9.12
CA ALA A 158 -24.60 15.81 9.75
C ALA A 158 -25.82 14.96 10.13
N LEU A 159 -26.33 14.15 9.19
CA LEU A 159 -27.46 13.25 9.43
C LEU A 159 -27.14 12.17 10.47
N ALA A 160 -25.94 11.59 10.43
CA ALA A 160 -25.54 10.59 11.40
C ALA A 160 -25.48 11.14 12.84
N ARG A 161 -25.23 12.44 13.02
CA ARG A 161 -25.22 13.11 14.33
C ARG A 161 -26.61 13.44 14.88
N GLU A 162 -27.67 13.38 14.06
CA GLU A 162 -29.05 13.65 14.51
C GLU A 162 -29.67 12.47 15.29
N VAL A 163 -29.06 11.29 15.22
CA VAL A 163 -29.52 10.08 15.91
C VAL A 163 -28.54 9.68 17.03
N ALA A 164 -29.07 9.03 18.07
CA ALA A 164 -28.26 8.59 19.21
C ALA A 164 -27.45 7.31 18.91
N ASP A 165 -27.94 6.46 18.02
CA ASP A 165 -27.32 5.20 17.62
C ASP A 165 -27.78 4.75 16.21
N ASN A 166 -27.40 3.54 15.80
CA ASN A 166 -27.74 2.97 14.50
C ASN A 166 -29.14 2.31 14.45
N GLY A 167 -29.92 2.30 15.54
CA GLY A 167 -31.24 1.68 15.61
C GLY A 167 -31.27 0.17 15.34
N GLY A 168 -30.14 -0.53 15.49
CA GLY A 168 -30.01 -1.94 15.12
C GLY A 168 -29.87 -2.19 13.61
N VAL A 169 -29.72 -1.14 12.81
CA VAL A 169 -29.54 -1.24 11.35
C VAL A 169 -28.06 -1.39 11.01
N TYR A 170 -27.77 -2.34 10.11
CA TYR A 170 -26.42 -2.58 9.59
C TYR A 170 -26.41 -2.45 8.07
N PHE A 171 -25.36 -1.81 7.56
CA PHE A 171 -25.12 -1.70 6.12
C PHE A 171 -23.83 -2.43 5.76
N VAL A 172 -23.94 -3.40 4.85
CA VAL A 172 -22.80 -4.19 4.36
C VAL A 172 -22.58 -3.82 2.89
N PRO A 173 -21.70 -2.85 2.58
CA PRO A 173 -21.55 -2.32 1.23
C PRO A 173 -20.63 -3.21 0.37
N ALA A 174 -21.02 -4.47 0.15
CA ALA A 174 -20.25 -5.44 -0.63
C ALA A 174 -20.52 -5.37 -2.14
N PHE A 175 -20.55 -4.17 -2.73
CA PHE A 175 -20.93 -3.98 -4.14
C PHE A 175 -20.02 -4.71 -5.14
N SER A 176 -18.75 -4.90 -4.77
CA SER A 176 -17.72 -5.57 -5.58
C SER A 176 -17.22 -6.87 -4.93
N GLY A 177 -17.98 -7.41 -3.97
CA GLY A 177 -17.54 -8.52 -3.12
C GLY A 177 -16.90 -8.09 -1.80
N LEU A 178 -16.70 -9.06 -0.91
CA LEU A 178 -16.01 -8.90 0.37
C LEU A 178 -14.52 -9.23 0.19
N PHE A 179 -13.64 -8.26 0.43
CA PHE A 179 -12.18 -8.42 0.40
C PHE A 179 -11.69 -9.04 1.71
N ALA A 180 -10.45 -8.78 2.13
CA ALA A 180 -9.92 -9.30 3.39
C ALA A 180 -10.89 -9.04 4.57
N PRO A 181 -11.13 -10.00 5.47
CA PRO A 181 -10.57 -11.38 5.49
C PRO A 181 -11.33 -12.41 4.63
N TYR A 182 -12.40 -12.02 3.93
CA TYR A 182 -13.36 -12.94 3.31
C TYR A 182 -13.00 -13.42 1.90
N TRP A 183 -12.37 -12.56 1.09
CA TRP A 183 -11.98 -12.83 -0.30
C TRP A 183 -13.05 -13.56 -1.14
N ARG A 184 -14.28 -13.03 -1.13
CA ARG A 184 -15.44 -13.54 -1.89
C ARG A 184 -15.99 -12.47 -2.81
N SER A 185 -15.90 -12.70 -4.12
CA SER A 185 -16.56 -11.93 -5.18
C SER A 185 -17.83 -12.61 -5.65
#